data_AF-A0A0D6TMT3-F1
#
_entry.id   AF-A0A0D6TMT3-F1
#
_cell.length_a   1.000
_cell.length_b   1.000
_cell.length_c   1.000
_cell.angle_alpha   90.00
_cell.angle_beta   90.00
_cell.angle_gamma   90.00
#
_symmetry.space_group_name_H-M   'P 1'
#
loop_
_entity.id
_entity.type
_entity.pdbx_description
1 polymer ?
#
loop_
_entity_poly.entity_id
_entity_poly.type
_entity_poly.pdbx_seq_one_letter_code
_entity_poly.pdbx_strand_id
1 'polypeptide(L)'
;MKKTILILLLVFAIKSQAQLVQGELKINNQAKVELIIKGNKAVNLYADFRENKYKINFIFTGTDIPLNSDKKEVVQFVFNTTIKKDGKVLGSMKRTPIPFFPGDMLMPVETFDFISMLANLQTNSNEKVSEIQSGNYEIILEAKGLGVKGEITPARFFIKL
;
A
#
# COMPACT_ATOMS: atom_id res chain seq x y z
N MET A 1 -16.33 42.97 -32.93
CA MET A 1 -15.59 42.74 -31.67
C MET A 1 -16.36 41.99 -30.57
N LYS A 2 -17.71 42.02 -30.53
CA LYS A 2 -18.47 41.26 -29.52
C LYS A 2 -18.55 39.74 -29.78
N LYS A 3 -18.52 39.30 -31.05
CA LYS A 3 -18.60 37.87 -31.42
C LYS A 3 -17.29 37.09 -31.20
N THR A 4 -16.13 37.76 -31.20
CA THR A 4 -14.81 37.14 -30.97
C THR A 4 -14.56 36.82 -29.49
N ILE A 5 -15.13 37.58 -28.57
CA ILE A 5 -15.00 37.33 -27.12
C ILE A 5 -15.77 36.06 -26.69
N LEU A 6 -16.90 35.77 -27.35
CA LEU A 6 -17.72 34.59 -27.03
C LEU A 6 -17.02 33.27 -27.39
N ILE A 7 -16.23 33.27 -28.47
CA ILE A 7 -15.46 32.09 -28.90
C ILE A 7 -14.31 31.80 -27.94
N LEU A 8 -13.65 32.84 -27.42
CA LEU A 8 -12.54 32.68 -26.47
C LEU A 8 -12.99 32.09 -25.13
N LEU A 9 -14.24 32.34 -24.72
CA LEU A 9 -14.84 31.83 -23.49
C LEU A 9 -15.27 30.35 -23.59
N LEU A 10 -15.61 29.87 -24.80
CA LEU A 10 -15.94 28.45 -25.05
C LEU A 10 -14.70 27.54 -25.03
N VAL A 11 -13.52 28.05 -25.38
CA VAL A 11 -12.27 27.27 -25.39
C VAL A 11 -11.77 26.96 -23.96
N PHE A 12 -12.20 27.72 -22.95
CA PHE A 12 -11.86 27.46 -21.53
C PHE A 12 -12.78 26.45 -20.83
N ALA A 13 -13.84 25.98 -21.48
CA ALA A 13 -14.78 25.01 -20.90
C ALA A 13 -14.36 23.55 -21.11
N ILE A 14 -13.14 23.30 -21.63
CA ILE A 14 -12.53 21.97 -21.62
C ILE A 14 -12.19 21.65 -20.17
N LYS A 15 -13.16 21.07 -19.45
CA LYS A 15 -12.96 20.57 -18.09
C LYS A 15 -11.79 19.59 -18.14
N SER A 16 -10.66 20.00 -17.59
CA SER A 16 -9.60 19.09 -17.17
C SER A 16 -10.20 18.19 -16.09
N GLN A 17 -10.79 17.08 -16.49
CA GLN A 17 -11.11 16.01 -15.55
C GLN A 17 -9.77 15.41 -15.14
N ALA A 18 -9.41 15.60 -13.88
CA ALA A 18 -8.18 15.04 -13.35
C ALA A 18 -8.37 13.54 -13.18
N GLN A 19 -7.41 12.76 -13.67
CA GLN A 19 -7.31 11.32 -13.41
C GLN A 19 -7.45 11.06 -11.91
N LEU A 20 -8.42 10.24 -11.54
CA LEU A 20 -8.76 9.97 -10.16
C LEU A 20 -8.64 8.48 -9.87
N VAL A 21 -8.07 8.16 -8.72
CA VAL A 21 -8.01 6.81 -8.18
C VAL A 21 -8.59 6.81 -6.78
N GLN A 22 -9.45 5.83 -6.49
CA GLN A 22 -9.96 5.58 -5.15
C GLN A 22 -9.84 4.10 -4.81
N GLY A 23 -9.51 3.79 -3.58
CA GLY A 23 -9.36 2.41 -3.16
C GLY A 23 -8.95 2.24 -1.72
N GLU A 24 -8.54 1.02 -1.39
CA GLU A 24 -8.16 0.63 -0.06
C GLU A 24 -7.23 -0.58 -0.04
N LEU A 25 -6.43 -0.65 1.00
CA LEU A 25 -5.73 -1.85 1.44
C LEU A 25 -6.49 -2.46 2.62
N LYS A 26 -6.59 -3.79 2.66
CA LYS A 26 -7.20 -4.54 3.75
C LYS A 26 -6.34 -5.72 4.13
N ILE A 27 -6.41 -6.12 5.40
CA ILE A 27 -5.87 -7.37 5.90
C ILE A 27 -7.04 -8.18 6.45
N ASN A 28 -7.28 -9.38 5.92
CA ASN A 28 -8.45 -10.18 6.22
C ASN A 28 -9.76 -9.39 6.11
N ASN A 29 -9.91 -8.65 5.00
CA ASN A 29 -11.05 -7.77 4.71
C ASN A 29 -11.28 -6.61 5.70
N GLN A 30 -10.31 -6.32 6.56
CA GLN A 30 -10.38 -5.22 7.53
C GLN A 30 -9.28 -4.18 7.28
N ALA A 31 -9.60 -2.90 7.45
CA ALA A 31 -8.61 -1.82 7.40
C ALA A 31 -7.70 -1.82 8.63
N LYS A 32 -8.16 -2.40 9.75
CA LYS A 32 -7.44 -2.48 11.02
C LYS A 32 -7.65 -3.85 11.66
N VAL A 33 -6.58 -4.58 11.98
CA VAL A 33 -6.67 -5.94 12.57
C VAL A 33 -5.56 -6.21 13.58
N GLU A 34 -5.84 -7.01 14.61
CA GLU A 34 -4.82 -7.55 15.53
C GLU A 34 -4.45 -8.98 15.11
N LEU A 35 -3.16 -9.26 14.98
CA LEU A 35 -2.66 -10.56 14.56
C LEU A 35 -2.08 -11.32 15.76
N ILE A 36 -2.45 -12.60 15.85
CA ILE A 36 -1.89 -13.52 16.85
C ILE A 36 -0.79 -14.34 16.19
N ILE A 37 0.45 -14.07 16.55
CA ILE A 37 1.62 -14.75 15.95
C ILE A 37 2.17 -15.81 16.89
N LYS A 38 2.62 -16.93 16.32
CA LYS A 38 3.22 -18.02 17.09
C LYS A 38 4.70 -17.74 17.35
N GLY A 39 5.01 -17.31 18.56
CA GLY A 39 6.36 -16.93 18.96
C GLY A 39 6.81 -15.60 18.34
N ASN A 40 8.09 -15.29 18.46
CA ASN A 40 8.65 -13.98 18.09
C ASN A 40 9.52 -14.01 16.81
N LYS A 41 9.34 -14.98 15.92
CA LYS A 41 10.15 -15.08 14.70
C LYS A 41 9.41 -14.48 13.50
N ALA A 42 10.04 -13.54 12.80
CA ALA A 42 9.49 -12.90 11.60
C ALA A 42 9.22 -13.89 10.46
N VAL A 43 10.00 -14.98 10.37
CA VAL A 43 9.76 -16.04 9.39
C VAL A 43 8.44 -16.79 9.62
N ASN A 44 7.98 -16.93 10.87
CA ASN A 44 6.66 -17.51 11.16
C ASN A 44 5.55 -16.59 10.69
N LEU A 45 5.71 -15.27 10.89
CA LEU A 45 4.78 -14.26 10.37
C LEU A 45 4.75 -14.31 8.84
N TYR A 46 5.90 -14.43 8.18
CA TYR A 46 5.98 -14.60 6.74
C TYR A 46 5.21 -15.83 6.26
N ALA A 47 5.39 -16.99 6.92
CA ALA A 47 4.66 -18.21 6.60
C ALA A 47 3.14 -18.00 6.73
N ASP A 48 2.67 -17.39 7.82
CA ASP A 48 1.25 -17.10 8.03
C ASP A 48 0.66 -16.24 6.89
N PHE A 49 1.37 -15.22 6.41
CA PHE A 49 0.93 -14.41 5.27
C PHE A 49 0.97 -15.20 3.95
N ARG A 50 2.05 -15.96 3.69
CA ARG A 50 2.22 -16.77 2.47
C ARG A 50 1.17 -17.87 2.34
N GLU A 51 0.75 -18.44 3.46
CA GLU A 51 -0.29 -19.48 3.54
C GLU A 51 -1.70 -18.88 3.56
N ASN A 52 -1.85 -17.57 3.31
CA ASN A 52 -3.12 -16.86 3.24
C ASN A 52 -3.93 -16.87 4.54
N LYS A 53 -3.30 -17.05 5.70
CA LYS A 53 -3.95 -16.86 7.01
C LYS A 53 -4.26 -15.39 7.27
N TYR A 54 -3.40 -14.50 6.76
CA TYR A 54 -3.57 -13.05 6.77
C TYR A 54 -3.50 -12.52 5.33
N LYS A 55 -4.64 -12.48 4.64
CA LYS A 55 -4.72 -12.03 3.24
C LYS A 55 -4.62 -10.52 3.15
N ILE A 56 -3.72 -10.02 2.30
CA ILE A 56 -3.64 -8.59 1.99
C ILE A 56 -4.41 -8.33 0.70
N ASN A 57 -5.52 -7.61 0.77
CA ASN A 57 -6.29 -7.21 -0.40
C ASN A 57 -5.96 -5.77 -0.75
N PHE A 58 -5.67 -5.52 -2.02
CA PHE A 58 -5.59 -4.19 -2.58
C PHE A 58 -6.73 -4.03 -3.59
N ILE A 59 -7.56 -3.03 -3.39
CA ILE A 59 -8.73 -2.80 -4.22
C ILE A 59 -8.69 -1.34 -4.65
N PHE A 60 -8.76 -1.07 -5.95
CA PHE A 60 -8.90 0.29 -6.42
C PHE A 60 -9.66 0.38 -7.73
N THR A 61 -10.30 1.52 -7.94
CA THR A 61 -10.94 1.92 -9.19
C THR A 61 -10.27 3.18 -9.72
N GLY A 62 -10.34 3.36 -11.04
CA GLY A 62 -9.88 4.55 -11.74
C GLY A 62 -11.05 5.29 -12.38
N THR A 63 -10.92 6.61 -12.54
CA THR A 63 -11.79 7.44 -13.37
C THR A 63 -10.92 8.29 -14.27
N ASP A 64 -11.27 8.34 -15.55
CA ASP A 64 -10.56 9.07 -16.60
C ASP A 64 -9.09 8.66 -16.76
N ILE A 65 -8.74 7.41 -16.41
CA ILE A 65 -7.39 6.86 -16.61
C ILE A 65 -7.21 6.59 -18.11
N PRO A 66 -6.19 7.16 -18.77
CA PRO A 66 -5.97 6.95 -20.18
C PRO A 66 -5.57 5.50 -20.45
N LEU A 67 -6.02 4.98 -21.59
CA LEU A 67 -5.62 3.66 -22.05
C LEU A 67 -4.18 3.69 -22.58
N ASN A 68 -3.42 2.65 -22.26
CA ASN A 68 -2.10 2.41 -22.85
C ASN A 68 -2.23 1.90 -24.32
N SER A 69 -1.10 1.58 -24.95
CA SER A 69 -1.05 1.03 -26.32
C SER A 69 -1.88 -0.24 -26.51
N ASP A 70 -2.07 -1.02 -25.44
CA ASP A 70 -2.82 -2.27 -25.44
C ASP A 70 -4.31 -2.08 -25.09
N LYS A 71 -4.78 -0.83 -25.08
CA LYS A 71 -6.14 -0.43 -24.72
C LYS A 71 -6.51 -0.83 -23.27
N LYS A 72 -5.56 -0.70 -22.33
CA LYS A 72 -5.77 -0.98 -20.90
C LYS A 72 -5.51 0.24 -20.03
N GLU A 73 -6.32 0.42 -19.00
CA GLU A 73 -6.07 1.38 -17.93
C GLU A 73 -5.00 0.84 -16.98
N VAL A 74 -3.90 1.57 -16.80
CA VAL A 74 -2.79 1.15 -15.94
C VAL A 74 -2.40 2.30 -15.03
N VAL A 75 -2.31 2.03 -13.73
CA VAL A 75 -1.85 2.99 -12.73
C VAL A 75 -0.62 2.43 -12.04
N GLN A 76 0.43 3.25 -11.92
CA GLN A 76 1.60 2.90 -11.14
C GLN A 76 1.40 3.31 -9.69
N PHE A 77 1.63 2.37 -8.76
CA PHE A 77 1.57 2.63 -7.33
C PHE A 77 2.94 2.52 -6.70
N VAL A 78 3.21 3.42 -5.76
CA VAL A 78 4.30 3.26 -4.81
C VAL A 78 3.72 2.79 -3.49
N PHE A 79 4.14 1.60 -3.06
CA PHE A 79 3.81 1.09 -1.74
C PHE A 79 4.81 1.61 -0.71
N ASN A 80 4.26 2.01 0.44
CA ASN A 80 5.03 2.43 1.60
C ASN A 80 4.60 1.61 2.81
N THR A 81 5.58 1.23 3.61
CA THR A 81 5.38 0.51 4.86
C THR A 81 6.00 1.30 5.97
N THR A 82 5.26 1.49 7.05
CA THR A 82 5.76 2.13 8.28
C THR A 82 5.61 1.18 9.45
N ILE A 83 6.68 1.01 10.24
CA ILE A 83 6.65 0.22 11.47
C ILE A 83 6.79 1.16 12.66
N LYS A 84 5.88 1.00 13.62
CA LYS A 84 5.99 1.63 14.94
C LYS A 84 6.10 0.55 16.02
N LYS A 85 6.87 0.85 17.05
CA LYS A 85 6.96 0.07 18.29
C LYS A 85 6.63 0.97 19.46
N ASP A 86 5.66 0.58 20.27
CA ASP A 86 5.19 1.32 21.45
C ASP A 86 4.89 2.79 21.12
N GLY A 87 4.24 3.01 19.96
CA GLY A 87 3.86 4.33 19.44
C GLY A 87 4.97 5.10 18.72
N LYS A 88 6.24 4.67 18.78
CA LYS A 88 7.38 5.34 18.13
C LYS A 88 7.68 4.72 16.77
N VAL A 89 7.87 5.55 15.74
CA VAL A 89 8.27 5.09 14.40
C VAL A 89 9.70 4.52 14.48
N LEU A 90 9.86 3.25 14.10
CA LEU A 90 11.17 2.60 13.99
C LEU A 90 11.79 2.76 12.61
N GLY A 91 10.94 2.84 11.58
CA GLY A 91 11.39 3.03 10.21
C GLY A 91 10.26 2.92 9.20
N SER A 92 10.58 3.29 7.97
CA SER A 92 9.68 3.18 6.82
C SER A 92 10.45 2.70 5.60
N MET A 93 9.78 1.92 4.74
CA MET A 93 10.33 1.46 3.46
C MET A 93 9.37 1.76 2.33
N LYS A 94 9.92 2.28 1.23
CA LYS A 94 9.19 2.66 0.03
C LYS A 94 9.67 1.84 -1.14
N ARG A 95 8.75 1.17 -1.85
CA ARG A 95 9.06 0.39 -3.06
C ARG A 95 9.27 1.30 -4.27
N THR A 96 9.95 0.77 -5.28
CA THR A 96 9.85 1.31 -6.63
C THR A 96 8.41 1.20 -7.13
N PRO A 97 7.97 2.10 -8.04
CA PRO A 97 6.61 2.04 -8.56
C PRO A 97 6.32 0.71 -9.28
N ILE A 98 5.10 0.17 -9.09
CA ILE A 98 4.65 -1.08 -9.71
C ILE A 98 3.33 -0.81 -10.43
N PRO A 99 3.16 -1.24 -11.71
CA PRO A 99 1.93 -1.03 -12.47
C PRO A 99 0.84 -2.03 -12.09
N PHE A 100 -0.40 -1.56 -12.00
CA PHE A 100 -1.59 -2.37 -11.78
C PHE A 100 -2.76 -1.96 -12.67
N PHE A 101 -3.60 -2.93 -13.01
CA PHE A 101 -4.94 -2.68 -13.55
C PHE A 101 -5.91 -2.40 -12.39
N PRO A 102 -6.90 -1.50 -12.57
CA PRO A 102 -7.99 -1.35 -11.61
C PRO A 102 -8.71 -2.67 -11.32
N GLY A 103 -9.08 -2.90 -10.07
CA GLY A 103 -9.74 -4.13 -9.63
C GLY A 103 -9.40 -4.51 -8.20
N ASP A 104 -9.81 -5.74 -7.83
CA ASP A 104 -9.46 -6.40 -6.57
C ASP A 104 -8.33 -7.40 -6.82
N MET A 105 -7.30 -7.34 -5.99
CA MET A 105 -6.15 -8.22 -6.07
C MET A 105 -5.64 -8.62 -4.68
N LEU A 106 -5.21 -9.88 -4.61
CA LEU A 106 -4.49 -10.40 -3.46
C LEU A 106 -3.00 -10.05 -3.61
N MET A 107 -2.49 -9.29 -2.66
CA MET A 107 -1.11 -8.81 -2.67
C MET A 107 -0.18 -9.77 -1.94
N PRO A 108 0.96 -10.15 -2.54
CA PRO A 108 1.99 -10.90 -1.84
C PRO A 108 2.62 -10.02 -0.75
N VAL A 109 2.96 -10.64 0.39
CA VAL A 109 3.52 -9.95 1.57
C VAL A 109 4.83 -9.22 1.27
N GLU A 110 5.58 -9.77 0.33
CA GLU A 110 6.86 -9.24 -0.18
C GLU A 110 6.70 -7.88 -0.86
N THR A 111 5.49 -7.48 -1.23
CA THR A 111 5.22 -6.13 -1.76
C THR A 111 5.52 -5.05 -0.72
N PHE A 112 5.47 -5.38 0.57
CA PHE A 112 5.48 -4.39 1.65
C PHE A 112 6.74 -4.43 2.52
N ASP A 113 7.68 -5.36 2.30
CA ASP A 113 8.98 -5.43 3.00
C ASP A 113 8.95 -5.46 4.55
N PHE A 114 7.79 -5.45 5.23
CA PHE A 114 7.76 -5.39 6.70
C PHE A 114 8.37 -6.61 7.38
N ILE A 115 8.35 -7.79 6.74
CA ILE A 115 8.98 -9.01 7.25
C ILE A 115 10.48 -8.79 7.41
N SER A 116 11.14 -8.27 6.39
CA SER A 116 12.58 -8.01 6.41
C SER A 116 12.90 -6.87 7.38
N MET A 117 12.06 -5.83 7.44
CA MET A 117 12.21 -4.75 8.41
C MET A 117 12.17 -5.28 9.85
N LEU A 118 11.13 -6.07 10.21
CA LEU A 118 10.96 -6.64 11.56
C LEU A 118 12.13 -7.56 11.93
N ALA A 119 12.60 -8.39 10.99
CA ALA A 119 13.70 -9.32 11.22
C ALA A 119 15.06 -8.65 11.45
N ASN A 120 15.25 -7.43 10.92
CA ASN A 120 16.53 -6.72 10.95
C ASN A 120 16.54 -5.51 11.89
N LEU A 121 15.55 -5.38 12.78
CA LEU A 121 15.54 -4.32 13.81
C LEU A 121 16.65 -4.47 14.85
N GLN A 122 17.29 -5.64 14.92
CA GLN A 122 18.37 -5.94 15.83
C GLN A 122 19.58 -6.52 15.10
N THR A 123 20.75 -6.43 15.75
CA THR A 123 21.96 -7.07 15.25
C THR A 123 21.77 -8.58 15.25
N ASN A 124 21.69 -9.16 14.05
CA ASN A 124 21.55 -10.60 13.88
C ASN A 124 22.81 -11.30 14.38
N SER A 125 22.70 -12.08 15.45
CA SER A 125 23.64 -13.16 15.76
C SER A 125 23.05 -14.47 15.24
N ASN A 126 23.88 -15.51 15.09
CA ASN A 126 23.42 -16.84 14.68
C ASN A 126 22.28 -17.38 15.57
N GLU A 127 22.22 -16.95 16.84
CA GLU A 127 21.19 -17.36 17.80
C GLU A 127 19.88 -16.56 17.67
N LYS A 128 19.95 -15.32 17.18
CA LYS A 128 18.82 -14.37 17.14
C LYS A 128 18.25 -14.12 15.75
N VAL A 129 18.60 -14.97 14.79
CA VAL A 129 18.11 -14.85 13.41
C VAL A 129 16.59 -14.83 13.40
N SER A 130 16.03 -13.85 12.69
CA SER A 130 14.59 -13.63 12.52
C SER A 130 13.84 -13.25 13.79
N GLU A 131 14.50 -13.05 14.94
CA GLU A 131 13.81 -12.63 16.16
C GLU A 131 13.36 -11.18 16.07
N ILE A 132 12.10 -10.98 16.45
CA ILE A 132 11.50 -9.68 16.69
C ILE A 132 11.57 -9.45 18.20
N GLN A 133 12.05 -8.28 18.60
CA GLN A 133 12.06 -7.89 20.01
C GLN A 133 10.63 -7.81 20.56
N SER A 134 10.47 -8.03 21.87
CA SER A 134 9.17 -7.84 22.53
C SER A 134 8.69 -6.39 22.46
N GLY A 135 7.38 -6.19 22.48
CA GLY A 135 6.72 -4.89 22.41
C GLY A 135 5.44 -4.90 21.59
N ASN A 136 4.78 -3.75 21.52
CA ASN A 136 3.56 -3.57 20.74
C ASN A 136 3.90 -2.92 19.41
N TYR A 137 3.66 -3.64 18.31
CA TYR A 137 3.97 -3.17 16.97
C TYR A 137 2.70 -2.72 16.25
N GLU A 138 2.75 -1.56 15.61
CA GLU A 138 1.78 -1.11 14.59
C GLU A 138 2.51 -1.12 13.24
N ILE A 139 2.00 -1.89 12.28
CA ILE A 139 2.49 -1.91 10.91
C ILE A 139 1.42 -1.28 10.02
N ILE A 140 1.82 -0.28 9.24
CA ILE A 140 0.95 0.51 8.37
C ILE A 140 1.36 0.27 6.92
N LEU A 141 0.42 -0.19 6.11
CA LEU A 141 0.59 -0.43 4.68
C LEU A 141 -0.14 0.64 3.89
N GLU A 142 0.56 1.34 3.00
CA GLU A 142 0.05 2.46 2.22
C GLU A 142 0.35 2.25 0.74
N ALA A 143 -0.51 2.78 -0.13
CA ALA A 143 -0.27 2.83 -1.57
C ALA A 143 -0.55 4.24 -2.09
N LYS A 144 0.33 4.75 -2.95
CA LYS A 144 0.15 6.06 -3.59
C LYS A 144 0.25 5.94 -5.10
N GLY A 145 -0.82 6.31 -5.81
CA GLY A 145 -0.82 6.39 -7.27
C GLY A 145 0.12 7.50 -7.77
N LEU A 146 0.84 7.25 -8.85
CA LEU A 146 1.70 8.23 -9.50
C LEU A 146 0.98 8.97 -10.62
N GLY A 147 1.12 10.30 -10.64
CA GLY A 147 0.53 11.15 -11.69
C GLY A 147 -1.00 11.26 -11.65
N VAL A 148 -1.65 10.59 -10.70
CA VAL A 148 -3.11 10.57 -10.51
C VAL A 148 -3.47 11.21 -9.17
N LYS A 149 -4.68 11.77 -9.08
CA LYS A 149 -5.25 12.29 -7.82
C LYS A 149 -6.04 11.20 -7.11
N GLY A 150 -6.39 11.46 -5.85
CA GLY A 150 -7.21 10.58 -5.03
C GLY A 150 -6.38 9.81 -4.01
N GLU A 151 -7.04 8.87 -3.33
CA GLU A 151 -6.53 8.27 -2.10
C GLU A 151 -6.77 6.76 -2.06
N ILE A 152 -5.81 6.03 -1.51
CA ILE A 152 -5.96 4.64 -1.11
C ILE A 152 -5.98 4.61 0.41
N THR A 153 -7.07 4.13 0.99
CA THR A 153 -7.18 3.93 2.44
C THR A 153 -6.13 2.91 2.89
N PRO A 154 -5.28 3.22 3.89
CA PRO A 154 -4.22 2.32 4.31
C PRO A 154 -4.76 1.16 5.16
N ALA A 155 -4.04 0.03 5.13
CA ALA A 155 -4.26 -1.07 6.06
C ALA A 155 -3.34 -0.92 7.27
N ARG A 156 -3.81 -1.34 8.44
CA ARG A 156 -3.05 -1.36 9.68
C ARG A 156 -3.21 -2.70 10.36
N PHE A 157 -2.11 -3.23 10.87
CA PHE A 157 -2.17 -4.39 11.74
C PHE A 157 -1.28 -4.27 12.95
N PHE A 158 -1.70 -4.93 14.01
CA PHE A 158 -1.08 -4.88 15.32
C PHE A 158 -0.54 -6.25 15.68
N ILE A 159 0.66 -6.27 16.25
CA ILE A 159 1.29 -7.48 16.76
C ILE A 159 1.75 -7.19 18.17
N LYS A 160 1.41 -8.08 19.09
CA LYS A 160 1.89 -8.04 20.47
C LYS A 160 2.86 -9.19 20.72
N LEU A 161 4.07 -8.84 21.16
CA LEU A 161 5.17 -9.77 21.45
C LEU A 161 5.68 -9.62 22.87
#